data_AF-A0A4W6FTS6-F1
#
_entry.id   AF-A0A4W6FTS6-F1
#
_cell.length_a   1.000
_cell.length_b   1.000
_cell.length_c   1.000
_cell.angle_alpha   90.00
_cell.angle_beta   90.00
_cell.angle_gamma   90.00
#
_symmetry.space_group_name_H-M   'P 1'
#
loop_
_entity.id
_entity.type
_entity.pdbx_description
1 polymer ?
#
loop_
_entity_poly.entity_id
_entity_poly.type
_entity_poly.pdbx_seq_one_letter_code
_entity_poly.pdbx_strand_id
1 'polypeptide(L)'
;SLTHTDTDRHTHTHILTEEYHPVLLVINIVVLLSGTISLSLTMHTLKSASSSTTSIAVLNLIFAHFIFLVTVPFRIYYYVIGEWKLGLGWCKVVSSMIHIHMYMSFIFYVIILIMRLLTFYHKAAQLASFQRIHALLISAVVWIVVLVTVPCIIHFSYGKNSEMNSTTENKTRCFNFGDSIESSAVVVNYIISILIVVVATALTAFQANVLRVLRKKHHQGCTSQQDFGAQVKSMCFALIMVVCFIPYHMFRFHYLEHIQSLQGINEVFLSLTTFNCLDMLTFLGRRNCYMCFFGKTI
;
A
#
# COMPACT_ATOMS: atom_id res chain seq x y z
N SER A 1 23.99 -21.16 31.89
CA SER A 1 24.46 -20.99 30.50
C SER A 1 23.36 -20.68 29.48
N LEU A 2 22.06 -20.94 29.73
CA LEU A 2 20.98 -20.52 28.82
C LEU A 2 20.67 -19.02 28.85
N THR A 3 20.82 -18.36 30.01
CA THR A 3 20.50 -16.94 30.20
C THR A 3 21.45 -16.00 29.47
N HIS A 4 22.75 -16.33 29.38
CA HIS A 4 23.75 -15.46 28.74
C HIS A 4 23.54 -15.36 27.21
N THR A 5 23.21 -16.49 26.56
CA THR A 5 22.93 -16.57 25.12
C THR A 5 21.69 -15.80 24.66
N ASP A 6 20.72 -15.60 25.55
CA ASP A 6 19.47 -14.91 25.21
C ASP A 6 19.63 -13.38 25.34
N THR A 7 20.40 -12.95 26.35
CA THR A 7 20.76 -11.53 26.54
C THR A 7 21.65 -11.02 25.41
N ASP A 8 22.65 -11.80 24.99
CA ASP A 8 23.52 -11.43 23.85
C ASP A 8 22.74 -11.36 22.52
N ARG A 9 21.78 -12.27 22.31
CA ARG A 9 20.96 -12.34 21.09
C ARG A 9 19.96 -11.17 20.98
N HIS A 10 19.33 -10.79 22.09
CA HIS A 10 18.50 -9.59 22.15
C HIS A 10 19.34 -8.34 21.87
N THR A 11 20.49 -8.19 22.52
CA THR A 11 21.38 -7.02 22.33
C THR A 11 21.83 -6.87 20.87
N HIS A 12 22.14 -7.97 20.18
CA HIS A 12 22.53 -7.93 18.77
C HIS A 12 21.38 -7.54 17.83
N THR A 13 20.17 -8.01 18.10
CA THR A 13 18.95 -7.64 17.35
C THR A 13 18.59 -6.16 17.54
N HIS A 14 18.90 -5.61 18.72
CA HIS A 14 18.68 -4.20 19.03
C HIS A 14 19.59 -3.27 18.21
N ILE A 15 20.89 -3.60 18.10
CA ILE A 15 21.85 -2.82 17.32
C ILE A 15 21.45 -2.81 15.84
N LEU A 16 21.03 -3.97 15.31
CA LEU A 16 20.59 -4.09 13.92
C LEU A 16 19.32 -3.30 13.62
N THR A 17 18.37 -3.17 14.55
CA THR A 17 17.11 -2.42 14.28
C THR A 17 17.30 -0.92 14.35
N GLU A 18 18.14 -0.41 15.26
CA GLU A 18 18.47 1.02 15.32
C GLU A 18 19.32 1.49 14.13
N GLU A 19 20.12 0.61 13.53
CA GLU A 19 20.90 0.93 12.31
C GLU A 19 20.00 1.41 11.15
N TYR A 20 18.77 0.90 11.04
CA TYR A 20 17.83 1.29 9.98
C TYR A 20 16.96 2.50 10.31
N HIS A 21 17.00 3.04 11.54
CA HIS A 21 16.20 4.21 11.93
C HIS A 21 16.41 5.42 11.00
N PRO A 22 17.64 5.80 10.61
CA PRO A 22 17.84 6.93 9.68
C PRO A 22 17.20 6.71 8.32
N VAL A 23 17.28 5.49 7.78
CA VAL A 23 16.69 5.13 6.48
C VAL A 23 15.17 5.18 6.56
N LEU A 24 14.58 4.59 7.60
CA LEU A 24 13.15 4.60 7.85
C LEU A 24 12.63 6.03 8.05
N LEU A 25 13.36 6.86 8.78
CA LEU A 25 13.05 8.27 8.97
C LEU A 25 12.97 9.01 7.63
N VAL A 26 13.99 8.86 6.77
CA VAL A 26 14.03 9.49 5.45
C VAL A 26 12.85 9.03 4.59
N ILE A 27 12.57 7.71 4.54
CA ILE A 27 11.43 7.18 3.78
C ILE A 27 10.11 7.81 4.26
N ASN A 28 9.86 7.82 5.58
CA ASN A 28 8.62 8.36 6.14
C ASN A 28 8.48 9.87 5.89
N ILE A 29 9.56 10.65 5.98
CA ILE A 29 9.54 12.09 5.64
C ILE A 29 9.21 12.30 4.16
N VAL A 30 9.89 11.57 3.26
CA VAL A 30 9.64 11.69 1.81
C VAL A 30 8.20 11.31 1.48
N VAL A 31 7.70 10.22 2.04
CA VAL A 31 6.32 9.74 1.85
C VAL A 31 5.31 10.76 2.39
N LEU A 32 5.56 11.34 3.57
CA LEU A 32 4.69 12.37 4.12
C LEU A 32 4.62 13.60 3.21
N LEU A 33 5.78 14.17 2.84
CA LEU A 33 5.83 15.37 2.01
C LEU A 33 5.22 15.13 0.63
N SER A 34 5.70 14.10 -0.07
CA SER A 34 5.27 13.80 -1.43
C SER A 34 3.82 13.31 -1.48
N GLY A 35 3.38 12.50 -0.51
CA GLY A 35 2.00 12.04 -0.38
C GLY A 35 1.03 13.18 -0.08
N THR A 36 1.35 14.08 0.85
CA THR A 36 0.51 15.25 1.14
C THR A 36 0.40 16.17 -0.07
N ILE A 37 1.51 16.47 -0.75
CA ILE A 37 1.50 17.29 -1.98
C ILE A 37 0.61 16.63 -3.05
N SER A 38 0.81 15.33 -3.30
CA SER A 38 0.06 14.58 -4.30
C SER A 38 -1.44 14.52 -3.99
N LEU A 39 -1.79 14.36 -2.71
CA LEU A 39 -3.16 14.37 -2.21
C LEU A 39 -3.82 15.75 -2.39
N SER A 40 -3.16 16.83 -1.98
CA SER A 40 -3.66 18.20 -2.14
C SER A 40 -3.92 18.54 -3.61
N LEU A 41 -2.97 18.20 -4.49
CA LEU A 41 -3.10 18.42 -5.93
C LEU A 41 -4.24 17.60 -6.54
N THR A 42 -4.42 16.36 -6.10
CA THR A 42 -5.51 15.49 -6.54
C THR A 42 -6.86 16.02 -6.08
N MET A 43 -6.98 16.42 -4.81
CA MET A 43 -8.21 17.02 -4.27
C MET A 43 -8.58 18.31 -4.99
N HIS A 44 -7.60 19.17 -5.29
CA HIS A 44 -7.83 20.37 -6.10
C HIS A 44 -8.34 20.00 -7.50
N THR A 45 -7.72 19.02 -8.15
CA THR A 45 -8.13 18.54 -9.49
C THR A 45 -9.53 17.93 -9.48
N LEU A 46 -9.89 17.19 -8.43
CA LEU A 46 -11.21 16.59 -8.26
C LEU A 46 -12.29 17.65 -7.99
N LYS A 47 -11.96 18.73 -7.28
CA LYS A 47 -12.87 19.87 -7.07
C LYS A 47 -13.14 20.64 -8.36
N SER A 48 -12.12 20.80 -9.21
CA SER A 48 -12.26 21.49 -10.51
C SER A 48 -12.87 20.62 -11.61
N ALA A 49 -12.87 19.29 -11.46
CA ALA A 49 -13.51 18.38 -12.40
C ALA A 49 -14.98 18.15 -12.01
N SER A 50 -15.87 17.97 -13.01
CA SER A 50 -17.22 17.46 -12.73
C SER A 50 -17.10 16.10 -12.02
N SER A 51 -17.70 15.98 -10.83
CA SER A 51 -17.63 14.82 -9.92
C SER A 51 -18.07 13.48 -10.52
N SER A 52 -18.65 13.50 -11.72
CA SER A 52 -19.29 12.36 -12.39
C SER A 52 -18.31 11.29 -12.92
N THR A 53 -17.01 11.58 -13.07
CA THR A 53 -16.07 10.63 -13.72
C THR A 53 -15.22 9.77 -12.77
N THR A 54 -15.12 10.11 -11.48
CA THR A 54 -14.24 9.38 -10.54
C THR A 54 -14.96 8.17 -9.96
N SER A 55 -14.38 6.98 -10.10
CA SER A 55 -14.95 5.75 -9.54
C SER A 55 -14.85 5.72 -8.02
N ILE A 56 -15.83 5.09 -7.37
CA ILE A 56 -15.91 4.94 -5.91
C ILE A 56 -14.64 4.28 -5.34
N ALA A 57 -14.06 3.29 -6.01
CA ALA A 57 -12.81 2.65 -5.60
C ALA A 57 -11.62 3.63 -5.51
N VAL A 58 -11.55 4.62 -6.42
CA VAL A 58 -10.51 5.66 -6.40
C VAL A 58 -10.72 6.61 -5.23
N LEU A 59 -11.96 6.98 -4.89
CA LEU A 59 -12.25 7.81 -3.73
C LEU A 59 -11.87 7.11 -2.42
N ASN A 60 -12.18 5.80 -2.32
CA ASN A 60 -11.77 5.01 -1.16
C ASN A 60 -10.25 4.88 -1.05
N LEU A 61 -9.55 4.74 -2.17
CA LEU A 61 -8.09 4.72 -2.22
C LEU A 61 -7.49 6.05 -1.73
N ILE A 62 -7.98 7.19 -2.23
CA ILE A 62 -7.62 8.54 -1.75
C ILE A 62 -7.81 8.65 -0.23
N PHE A 63 -8.95 8.17 0.27
CA PHE A 63 -9.27 8.21 1.69
C PHE A 63 -8.34 7.32 2.53
N ALA A 64 -7.98 6.13 2.03
CA ALA A 64 -7.00 5.25 2.67
C ALA A 64 -5.61 5.91 2.75
N HIS A 65 -5.15 6.58 1.69
CA HIS A 65 -3.90 7.35 1.71
C HIS A 65 -3.95 8.49 2.72
N PHE A 66 -5.07 9.23 2.78
CA PHE A 66 -5.24 10.30 3.76
C PHE A 66 -5.12 9.79 5.20
N ILE A 67 -5.85 8.73 5.55
CA ILE A 67 -5.78 8.14 6.90
C ILE A 67 -4.36 7.68 7.22
N PHE A 68 -3.69 7.01 6.27
CA PHE A 68 -2.31 6.57 6.46
C PHE A 68 -1.36 7.76 6.70
N LEU A 69 -1.42 8.81 5.87
CA LEU A 69 -0.56 9.99 6.00
C LEU A 69 -0.74 10.70 7.35
N VAL A 70 -1.95 10.70 7.93
CA VAL A 70 -2.19 11.23 9.29
C VAL A 70 -1.41 10.43 10.36
N THR A 71 -1.14 9.14 10.13
CA THR A 71 -0.39 8.30 11.07
C THR A 71 1.14 8.37 10.91
N VAL A 72 1.64 8.79 9.76
CA VAL A 72 3.09 8.85 9.45
C VAL A 72 3.89 9.74 10.42
N PRO A 73 3.41 10.92 10.86
CA PRO A 73 4.13 11.75 11.83
C PRO A 73 4.47 11.02 13.15
N PHE A 74 3.65 10.07 13.59
CA PHE A 74 3.92 9.29 14.80
C PHE A 74 5.06 8.28 14.59
N ARG A 75 5.21 7.74 13.37
CA ARG A 75 6.39 6.93 13.01
C ARG A 75 7.65 7.77 12.98
N ILE A 76 7.58 8.97 12.39
CA ILE A 76 8.69 9.94 12.38
C ILE A 76 9.10 10.29 13.81
N TYR A 77 8.14 10.59 14.69
CA TYR A 77 8.38 10.83 16.11
C TYR A 77 9.18 9.69 16.74
N TYR A 78 8.78 8.44 16.51
CA TYR A 78 9.50 7.27 17.04
C TYR A 78 10.94 7.19 16.54
N TYR A 79 11.18 7.33 15.24
CA TYR A 79 12.53 7.22 14.67
C TYR A 79 13.44 8.39 15.04
N VAL A 80 12.90 9.56 15.35
CA VAL A 80 13.67 10.72 15.85
C VAL A 80 14.03 10.58 17.32
N ILE A 81 13.05 10.19 18.15
CA ILE A 81 13.22 10.15 19.61
C ILE A 81 13.90 8.85 20.06
N GLY A 82 13.81 7.77 19.28
CA GLY A 82 14.33 6.44 19.62
C GLY A 82 13.45 5.66 20.59
N GLU A 83 12.46 6.32 21.20
CA GLU A 83 11.54 5.71 22.16
C GLU A 83 10.06 6.13 21.95
N TRP A 84 9.17 5.18 22.20
CA TRP A 84 7.72 5.33 22.11
C TRP A 84 7.10 5.63 23.48
N LYS A 85 6.51 6.83 23.62
CA LYS A 85 5.88 7.29 24.87
C LYS A 85 4.36 7.45 24.81
N LEU A 86 3.74 7.17 23.66
CA LEU A 86 2.30 7.40 23.42
C LEU A 86 1.40 6.23 23.86
N GLY A 87 1.96 5.27 24.60
CA GLY A 87 1.25 4.09 25.10
C GLY A 87 1.15 2.96 24.08
N LEU A 88 0.98 1.74 24.59
CA LEU A 88 1.00 0.50 23.79
C LEU A 88 -0.16 0.43 22.78
N GLY A 89 -1.37 0.85 23.18
CA GLY A 89 -2.54 0.84 22.30
C GLY A 89 -2.31 1.69 21.04
N TRP A 90 -1.76 2.89 21.21
CA TRP A 90 -1.45 3.76 20.07
C TRP A 90 -0.31 3.20 19.21
N CYS A 91 0.71 2.57 19.82
CA CYS A 91 1.75 1.86 19.06
C CYS A 91 1.14 0.78 18.17
N LYS A 92 0.24 -0.06 18.71
CA LYS A 92 -0.44 -1.11 17.94
C LYS A 92 -1.25 -0.52 16.80
N VAL A 93 -1.95 0.60 17.00
CA VAL A 93 -2.70 1.30 15.94
C VAL A 93 -1.79 1.78 14.82
N VAL A 94 -0.73 2.52 15.15
CA VAL A 94 0.21 3.07 14.14
C VAL A 94 1.00 1.96 13.43
N SER A 95 1.29 0.87 14.13
CA SER A 95 1.90 -0.34 13.54
C SER A 95 0.95 -1.05 12.59
N SER A 96 -0.33 -1.16 12.96
CA SER A 96 -1.36 -1.76 12.12
C SER A 96 -1.65 -0.93 10.88
N MET A 97 -1.55 0.39 10.98
CA MET A 97 -1.95 1.29 9.90
C MET A 97 -1.16 1.08 8.60
N ILE A 98 0.14 0.80 8.66
CA ILE A 98 0.92 0.55 7.43
C ILE A 98 0.45 -0.72 6.70
N HIS A 99 0.09 -1.76 7.46
CA HIS A 99 -0.41 -3.01 6.92
C HIS A 99 -1.83 -2.84 6.37
N ILE A 100 -2.71 -2.17 7.13
CA ILE A 100 -4.05 -1.79 6.67
C ILE A 100 -3.93 -1.01 5.36
N HIS A 101 -3.06 0.01 5.32
CA HIS A 101 -2.85 0.84 4.14
C HIS A 101 -2.38 0.02 2.94
N MET A 102 -1.39 -0.86 3.11
CA MET A 102 -0.89 -1.75 2.07
C MET A 102 -2.00 -2.64 1.50
N TYR A 103 -2.73 -3.37 2.36
CA TYR A 103 -3.79 -4.28 1.92
C TYR A 103 -5.00 -3.56 1.33
N MET A 104 -5.43 -2.44 1.91
CA MET A 104 -6.51 -1.60 1.37
C MET A 104 -6.15 -1.08 -0.02
N SER A 105 -4.95 -0.55 -0.18
CA SER A 105 -4.49 -0.03 -1.47
C SER A 105 -4.45 -1.13 -2.52
N PHE A 106 -3.90 -2.30 -2.16
CA PHE A 106 -3.86 -3.46 -3.05
C PHE A 106 -5.26 -3.90 -3.51
N ILE A 107 -6.21 -4.05 -2.58
CA ILE A 107 -7.59 -4.45 -2.91
C ILE A 107 -8.26 -3.43 -3.83
N PHE A 108 -8.11 -2.12 -3.54
CA PHE A 108 -8.70 -1.09 -4.41
C PHE A 108 -8.03 -1.02 -5.78
N TYR A 109 -6.72 -1.23 -5.90
CA TYR A 109 -6.07 -1.37 -7.21
C TYR A 109 -6.63 -2.56 -7.98
N VAL A 110 -6.78 -3.73 -7.36
CA VAL A 110 -7.38 -4.92 -7.98
C VAL A 110 -8.79 -4.59 -8.51
N ILE A 111 -9.63 -3.96 -7.69
CA ILE A 111 -10.97 -3.52 -8.09
C ILE A 111 -10.90 -2.56 -9.29
N ILE A 112 -10.05 -1.54 -9.23
CA ILE A 112 -9.87 -0.56 -10.32
C ILE A 112 -9.47 -1.26 -11.62
N LEU A 113 -8.46 -2.15 -11.57
CA LEU A 113 -7.97 -2.86 -12.74
C LEU A 113 -9.02 -3.80 -13.33
N ILE A 114 -9.70 -4.59 -12.49
CA ILE A 114 -10.76 -5.51 -12.95
C ILE A 114 -11.88 -4.72 -13.62
N MET A 115 -12.36 -3.64 -12.99
CA MET A 115 -13.40 -2.79 -13.59
C MET A 115 -12.97 -2.22 -14.94
N ARG A 116 -11.69 -1.86 -15.10
CA ARG A 116 -11.14 -1.38 -16.39
C ARG A 116 -11.05 -2.49 -17.44
N LEU A 117 -10.66 -3.70 -17.07
CA LEU A 117 -10.65 -4.85 -17.98
C LEU A 117 -12.07 -5.20 -18.42
N LEU A 118 -13.02 -5.28 -17.48
CA LEU A 118 -14.42 -5.54 -17.79
C LEU A 118 -15.03 -4.49 -18.73
N THR A 119 -14.71 -3.21 -18.51
CA THR A 119 -15.17 -2.13 -19.39
C THR A 119 -14.64 -2.31 -20.83
N PHE A 120 -13.38 -2.70 -20.98
CA PHE A 120 -12.75 -2.92 -22.29
C PHE A 120 -13.34 -4.12 -23.03
N TYR A 121 -13.51 -5.26 -22.36
CA TYR A 121 -13.99 -6.49 -23.00
C TYR A 121 -15.51 -6.54 -23.21
N HIS A 122 -16.30 -6.01 -22.27
CA HIS A 122 -17.77 -6.18 -22.28
C HIS A 122 -18.56 -4.92 -22.63
N LYS A 123 -17.92 -3.80 -23.01
CA LYS A 123 -18.59 -2.52 -23.29
C LYS A 123 -19.68 -2.19 -22.24
N ALA A 124 -19.33 -2.30 -20.96
CA ALA A 124 -20.25 -2.38 -19.82
C ALA A 124 -21.04 -1.09 -19.49
N ALA A 125 -21.52 -0.35 -20.49
CA ALA A 125 -22.22 0.92 -20.34
C ALA A 125 -23.65 0.78 -19.79
N GLN A 126 -24.29 -0.39 -19.94
CA GLN A 126 -25.73 -0.54 -19.64
C GLN A 126 -26.08 -0.79 -18.16
N LEU A 127 -25.11 -0.95 -17.25
CA LEU A 127 -25.36 -1.25 -15.82
C LEU A 127 -24.77 -0.24 -14.82
N ALA A 128 -24.48 0.99 -15.26
CA ALA A 128 -23.73 1.97 -14.46
C ALA A 128 -24.33 2.29 -13.08
N SER A 129 -25.66 2.31 -12.92
CA SER A 129 -26.31 2.61 -11.64
C SER A 129 -26.20 1.43 -10.65
N PHE A 130 -26.44 0.21 -11.12
CA PHE A 130 -26.32 -1.01 -10.32
C PHE A 130 -24.88 -1.20 -9.84
N GLN A 131 -23.90 -0.94 -10.70
CA GLN A 131 -22.47 -1.00 -10.35
C GLN A 131 -22.07 -0.02 -9.23
N ARG A 132 -22.74 1.13 -9.08
CA ARG A 132 -22.41 2.10 -8.02
C ARG A 132 -22.80 1.59 -6.64
N ILE A 133 -24.02 1.05 -6.48
CA ILE A 133 -24.48 0.50 -5.18
C ILE A 133 -23.61 -0.70 -4.79
N HIS A 134 -23.36 -1.61 -5.73
CA HIS A 134 -22.46 -2.74 -5.50
C HIS A 134 -21.04 -2.28 -5.12
N ALA A 135 -20.50 -1.24 -5.78
CA ALA A 135 -19.19 -0.70 -5.42
C ALA A 135 -19.17 -0.10 -4.01
N LEU A 136 -20.24 0.56 -3.55
CA LEU A 136 -20.34 1.04 -2.17
C LEU A 136 -20.37 -0.11 -1.17
N LEU A 137 -21.19 -1.13 -1.42
CA LEU A 137 -21.29 -2.31 -0.54
C LEU A 137 -19.96 -3.07 -0.46
N ILE A 138 -19.33 -3.34 -1.62
CA ILE A 138 -18.02 -3.98 -1.67
C ILE A 138 -16.98 -3.15 -0.92
N SER A 139 -16.98 -1.83 -1.10
CA SER A 139 -16.05 -0.96 -0.37
C SER A 139 -16.26 -1.03 1.14
N ALA A 140 -17.52 -0.97 1.61
CA ALA A 140 -17.84 -1.08 3.03
C ALA A 140 -17.37 -2.42 3.63
N VAL A 141 -17.59 -3.53 2.91
CA VAL A 141 -17.10 -4.85 3.32
C VAL A 141 -15.58 -4.87 3.40
N VAL A 142 -14.88 -4.35 2.38
CA VAL A 142 -13.42 -4.28 2.36
C VAL A 142 -12.88 -3.49 3.56
N TRP A 143 -13.47 -2.32 3.85
CA TRP A 143 -13.09 -1.53 5.02
C TRP A 143 -13.25 -2.31 6.33
N ILE A 144 -14.42 -2.92 6.55
CA ILE A 144 -14.69 -3.67 7.78
C ILE A 144 -13.72 -4.84 7.91
N VAL A 145 -13.56 -5.64 6.85
CA VAL A 145 -12.68 -6.81 6.88
C VAL A 145 -11.25 -6.39 7.19
N VAL A 146 -10.68 -5.40 6.51
CA VAL A 146 -9.27 -5.05 6.72
C VAL A 146 -9.05 -4.34 8.06
N LEU A 147 -9.95 -3.42 8.46
CA LEU A 147 -9.85 -2.71 9.74
C LEU A 147 -10.04 -3.63 10.96
N VAL A 148 -10.72 -4.76 10.81
CA VAL A 148 -10.87 -5.73 11.90
C VAL A 148 -9.74 -6.76 11.85
N THR A 149 -9.52 -7.40 10.71
CA THR A 149 -8.60 -8.55 10.61
C THR A 149 -7.14 -8.15 10.86
N VAL A 150 -6.67 -7.03 10.32
CA VAL A 150 -5.26 -6.65 10.44
C VAL A 150 -4.88 -6.29 11.88
N PRO A 151 -5.63 -5.41 12.60
CA PRO A 151 -5.36 -5.18 14.01
C PRO A 151 -5.54 -6.43 14.87
N CYS A 152 -6.51 -7.30 14.57
CA CYS A 152 -6.68 -8.55 15.33
C CYS A 152 -5.45 -9.46 15.18
N ILE A 153 -4.94 -9.65 13.96
CA ILE A 153 -3.73 -10.45 13.72
C ILE A 153 -2.54 -9.85 14.48
N ILE A 154 -2.36 -8.54 14.41
CA ILE A 154 -1.26 -7.85 15.10
C ILE A 154 -1.42 -7.93 16.63
N HIS A 155 -2.66 -7.88 17.13
CA HIS A 155 -2.93 -7.90 18.56
C HIS A 155 -2.78 -9.31 19.17
N PHE A 156 -3.26 -10.33 18.48
CA PHE A 156 -3.39 -11.68 19.04
C PHE A 156 -2.30 -12.64 18.57
N SER A 157 -1.74 -12.44 17.37
CA SER A 157 -0.80 -13.37 16.76
C SER A 157 0.64 -12.87 16.68
N TYR A 158 0.88 -11.61 17.08
CA TYR A 158 2.19 -10.97 17.08
C TYR A 158 2.47 -10.34 18.45
N GLY A 159 3.70 -10.46 18.95
CA GLY A 159 4.13 -9.80 20.20
C GLY A 159 3.51 -10.32 21.52
N LYS A 160 2.93 -11.52 21.54
CA LYS A 160 2.26 -12.13 22.73
C LYS A 160 3.17 -12.20 23.97
N ASN A 161 4.48 -12.35 23.79
CA ASN A 161 5.44 -12.41 24.90
C ASN A 161 5.82 -11.03 25.46
N SER A 162 5.51 -9.94 24.75
CA SER A 162 5.76 -8.57 25.22
C SER A 162 4.79 -8.15 26.34
N GLU A 163 3.61 -8.79 26.44
CA GLU A 163 2.65 -8.52 27.53
C GLU A 163 2.93 -9.34 28.79
N MET A 164 3.54 -10.54 28.67
CA MET A 164 3.73 -11.46 29.80
C MET A 164 4.95 -11.11 30.68
N ASN A 165 5.98 -10.45 30.14
CA ASN A 165 7.29 -10.32 30.81
C ASN A 165 7.70 -8.89 31.23
N SER A 166 6.85 -7.86 31.05
CA SER A 166 7.30 -6.47 31.26
C SER A 166 6.73 -5.82 32.53
N THR A 167 7.34 -6.13 33.67
CA THR A 167 7.42 -5.18 34.80
C THR A 167 8.14 -3.91 34.30
N THR A 168 7.36 -2.85 34.08
CA THR A 168 7.68 -1.41 34.07
C THR A 168 8.84 -0.85 33.20
N GLU A 169 9.86 -1.59 32.79
CA GLU A 169 11.08 -1.00 32.18
C GLU A 169 11.20 -1.12 30.64
N ASN A 170 10.38 -1.94 29.97
CA ASN A 170 10.51 -2.19 28.50
C ASN A 170 9.29 -1.72 27.67
N LYS A 171 8.60 -0.65 28.07
CA LYS A 171 7.43 -0.10 27.35
C LYS A 171 7.75 0.95 26.28
N THR A 172 9.03 1.21 26.02
CA THR A 172 9.48 2.29 25.11
C THR A 172 9.65 1.86 23.66
N ARG A 173 9.35 0.61 23.31
CA ARG A 173 9.60 0.08 21.95
C ARG A 173 8.31 -0.09 21.16
N CYS A 174 8.37 0.28 19.89
CA CYS A 174 7.27 0.13 18.96
C CYS A 174 7.78 -0.45 17.63
N PHE A 175 6.90 -1.08 16.85
CA PHE A 175 7.22 -1.69 15.54
C PHE A 175 8.14 -2.93 15.58
N ASN A 176 8.40 -3.51 16.75
CA ASN A 176 9.06 -4.81 16.87
C ASN A 176 8.05 -5.88 17.33
N PHE A 177 7.36 -6.48 16.37
CA PHE A 177 6.29 -7.46 16.62
C PHE A 177 6.64 -8.88 16.15
N GLY A 178 7.82 -9.06 15.52
CA GLY A 178 8.26 -10.33 14.94
C GLY A 178 8.68 -11.39 15.97
N ASP A 179 9.08 -10.99 17.17
CA ASP A 179 9.73 -11.89 18.15
C ASP A 179 8.85 -13.07 18.62
N SER A 180 7.54 -13.05 18.35
CA SER A 180 6.65 -14.17 18.66
C SER A 180 5.47 -14.25 17.67
N ILE A 181 5.74 -14.73 16.45
CA ILE A 181 4.69 -15.02 15.45
C ILE A 181 4.16 -16.44 15.66
N GLU A 182 2.84 -16.60 15.81
CA GLU A 182 2.22 -17.92 15.90
C GLU A 182 2.34 -18.69 14.56
N SER A 183 2.53 -20.02 14.61
CA SER A 183 2.70 -20.85 13.39
C SER A 183 1.54 -20.73 12.40
N SER A 184 0.31 -20.53 12.89
CA SER A 184 -0.87 -20.25 12.07
C SER A 184 -0.74 -18.93 11.29
N ALA A 185 -0.18 -17.90 11.92
CA ALA A 185 0.05 -16.60 11.28
C ALA A 185 1.16 -16.67 10.23
N VAL A 186 2.17 -17.54 10.40
CA VAL A 186 3.19 -17.80 9.38
C VAL A 186 2.54 -18.35 8.09
N VAL A 187 1.69 -19.38 8.21
CA VAL A 187 0.98 -19.96 7.06
C VAL A 187 0.11 -18.92 6.36
N VAL A 188 -0.63 -18.12 7.12
CA VAL A 188 -1.46 -17.03 6.57
C VAL A 188 -0.59 -16.00 5.82
N ASN A 189 0.57 -15.62 6.35
CA ASN A 189 1.49 -14.70 5.68
C ASN A 189 2.03 -15.25 4.36
N TYR A 190 2.34 -16.56 4.30
CA TYR A 190 2.73 -17.23 3.06
C TYR A 190 1.61 -17.19 2.01
N ILE A 191 0.39 -17.60 2.39
CA ILE A 191 -0.77 -17.61 1.49
C ILE A 191 -1.05 -16.21 0.94
N ILE A 192 -1.08 -15.20 1.82
CA ILE A 192 -1.32 -13.80 1.42
C ILE A 192 -0.23 -13.30 0.48
N SER A 193 1.05 -13.59 0.77
CA SER A 193 2.16 -13.13 -0.07
C SER A 193 2.15 -13.77 -1.45
N ILE A 194 1.87 -15.08 -1.55
CA ILE A 194 1.70 -15.78 -2.83
C ILE A 194 0.52 -15.17 -3.61
N LEU A 195 -0.62 -14.97 -2.94
CA LEU A 195 -1.81 -14.40 -3.57
C LEU A 195 -1.53 -13.01 -4.15
N ILE A 196 -0.86 -12.14 -3.40
CA ILE A 196 -0.54 -10.77 -3.85
C ILE A 196 0.40 -10.79 -5.05
N VAL A 197 1.45 -11.61 -5.03
CA VAL A 197 2.40 -11.72 -6.15
C VAL A 197 1.70 -12.26 -7.40
N VAL A 198 0.90 -13.32 -7.28
CA VAL A 198 0.17 -13.91 -8.41
C VAL A 198 -0.84 -12.92 -8.99
N VAL A 199 -1.64 -12.27 -8.15
CA VAL A 199 -2.67 -11.32 -8.61
C VAL A 199 -2.03 -10.07 -9.24
N ALA A 200 -0.99 -9.50 -8.62
CA ALA A 200 -0.29 -8.33 -9.16
C ALA A 200 0.33 -8.63 -10.54
N THR A 201 1.00 -9.77 -10.69
CA THR A 201 1.63 -10.17 -11.96
C THR A 201 0.59 -10.48 -13.03
N ALA A 202 -0.45 -11.25 -12.71
CA ALA A 202 -1.52 -11.60 -13.65
C ALA A 202 -2.26 -10.36 -14.16
N LEU A 203 -2.72 -9.48 -13.26
CA LEU A 203 -3.42 -8.27 -13.66
C LEU A 203 -2.52 -7.34 -14.48
N THR A 204 -1.24 -7.20 -14.14
CA THR A 204 -0.30 -6.41 -14.93
C THR A 204 -0.14 -6.97 -16.34
N ALA A 205 -0.04 -8.30 -16.49
CA ALA A 205 0.04 -8.93 -17.80
C ALA A 205 -1.23 -8.70 -18.64
N PHE A 206 -2.41 -8.83 -18.04
CA PHE A 206 -3.68 -8.54 -18.73
C PHE A 206 -3.78 -7.06 -19.16
N GLN A 207 -3.43 -6.12 -18.28
CA GLN A 207 -3.42 -4.68 -18.60
C GLN A 207 -2.42 -4.35 -19.72
N ALA A 208 -1.23 -4.95 -19.68
CA ALA A 208 -0.23 -4.79 -20.73
C ALA A 208 -0.75 -5.29 -22.09
N ASN A 209 -1.45 -6.43 -22.11
CA ASN A 209 -2.05 -6.97 -23.33
C ASN A 209 -3.14 -6.05 -23.89
N VAL A 210 -4.05 -5.54 -23.04
CA VAL A 210 -5.07 -4.56 -23.43
C VAL A 210 -4.43 -3.30 -24.01
N LEU A 211 -3.40 -2.77 -23.34
CA LEU A 211 -2.69 -1.58 -23.81
C LEU A 211 -1.98 -1.83 -25.16
N ARG A 212 -1.38 -3.00 -25.36
CA ARG A 212 -0.78 -3.38 -26.66
C ARG A 212 -1.81 -3.42 -27.79
N VAL A 213 -2.97 -4.05 -27.55
CA VAL A 213 -4.07 -4.11 -28.52
C VAL A 213 -4.57 -2.69 -28.86
N LEU A 214 -4.75 -1.84 -27.86
CA LEU A 214 -5.17 -0.46 -28.05
C LEU A 214 -4.14 0.39 -28.78
N ARG A 215 -2.84 0.23 -28.49
CA ARG A 215 -1.76 0.91 -29.23
C ARG A 215 -1.80 0.57 -30.71
N LYS A 216 -1.98 -0.71 -31.05
CA LYS A 216 -2.07 -1.16 -32.45
C LYS A 216 -3.27 -0.55 -33.17
N LYS A 217 -4.43 -0.50 -32.50
CA LYS A 217 -5.66 0.12 -33.04
C LYS A 217 -5.54 1.64 -33.18
N HIS A 218 -4.89 2.31 -32.22
CA HIS A 218 -4.67 3.76 -32.27
C HIS A 218 -3.77 4.18 -33.44
N HIS A 219 -2.70 3.41 -33.69
CA HIS A 219 -1.80 3.64 -34.83
C HIS A 219 -2.51 3.48 -36.20
N GLN A 220 -3.65 2.78 -36.25
CA GLN A 220 -4.45 2.57 -37.47
C GLN A 220 -5.50 3.66 -37.74
N GLY A 221 -5.50 4.76 -36.97
CA GLY A 221 -6.25 5.98 -37.32
C GLY A 221 -7.74 6.02 -36.93
N CYS A 222 -8.26 5.05 -36.19
CA CYS A 222 -9.63 5.10 -35.64
C CYS A 222 -9.66 5.50 -34.15
N THR A 223 -10.57 6.42 -33.83
CA THR A 223 -10.74 7.24 -32.62
C THR A 223 -10.85 6.50 -31.27
N SER A 224 -10.18 7.04 -30.24
CA SER A 224 -10.67 7.36 -28.88
C SER A 224 -9.47 7.65 -27.95
N GLN A 225 -8.97 8.90 -27.97
CA GLN A 225 -7.87 9.35 -27.10
C GLN A 225 -8.21 9.17 -25.60
N GLN A 226 -9.50 9.22 -25.26
CA GLN A 226 -10.01 9.06 -23.90
C GLN A 226 -9.85 7.62 -23.38
N ASP A 227 -10.14 6.60 -24.21
CA ASP A 227 -9.98 5.19 -23.80
C ASP A 227 -8.51 4.81 -23.67
N PHE A 228 -7.65 5.33 -24.55
CA PHE A 228 -6.20 5.14 -24.46
C PHE A 228 -5.63 5.74 -23.16
N GLY A 229 -5.98 7.00 -22.87
CA GLY A 229 -5.52 7.68 -21.65
C GLY A 229 -6.01 7.00 -20.36
N ALA A 230 -7.23 6.48 -20.35
CA ALA A 230 -7.75 5.72 -19.21
C ALA A 230 -6.97 4.41 -18.98
N GLN A 231 -6.56 3.73 -20.05
CA GLN A 231 -5.82 2.46 -19.98
C GLN A 231 -4.34 2.67 -19.66
N VAL A 232 -3.74 3.79 -20.07
CA VAL A 232 -2.41 4.20 -19.60
C VAL A 232 -2.41 4.42 -18.09
N LYS A 233 -3.43 5.09 -17.53
CA LYS A 233 -3.56 5.24 -16.07
C LYS A 233 -3.75 3.91 -15.36
N SER A 234 -4.55 3.01 -15.93
CA SER A 234 -4.71 1.63 -15.44
C SER A 234 -3.36 0.89 -15.39
N MET A 235 -2.53 1.03 -16.44
CA MET A 235 -1.18 0.48 -16.45
C MET A 235 -0.29 1.08 -15.38
N CYS A 236 -0.38 2.39 -15.10
CA CYS A 236 0.38 3.01 -14.01
C CYS A 236 0.04 2.36 -12.66
N PHE A 237 -1.25 2.17 -12.34
CA PHE A 237 -1.64 1.46 -11.11
C PHE A 237 -1.13 0.02 -11.07
N ALA A 238 -1.15 -0.70 -12.19
CA ALA A 238 -0.60 -2.04 -12.28
C ALA A 238 0.91 -2.07 -12.00
N LEU A 239 1.67 -1.13 -12.57
CA LEU A 239 3.11 -0.99 -12.33
C LEU A 239 3.42 -0.61 -10.89
N ILE A 240 2.62 0.27 -10.27
CA ILE A 240 2.75 0.61 -8.86
C ILE A 240 2.58 -0.63 -8.00
N MET A 241 1.61 -1.51 -8.31
CA MET A 241 1.50 -2.77 -7.55
C MET A 241 2.74 -3.65 -7.65
N VAL A 242 3.31 -3.75 -8.86
CA VAL A 242 4.53 -4.54 -9.10
C VAL A 242 5.71 -3.96 -8.33
N VAL A 243 5.94 -2.65 -8.42
CA VAL A 243 7.11 -2.00 -7.81
C VAL A 243 6.97 -1.90 -6.29
N CYS A 244 5.78 -1.60 -5.78
CA CYS A 244 5.58 -1.34 -4.36
C CYS A 244 5.25 -2.60 -3.54
N PHE A 245 4.56 -3.61 -4.08
CA PHE A 245 4.13 -4.76 -3.27
C PHE A 245 4.95 -6.03 -3.50
N ILE A 246 5.32 -6.34 -4.75
CA ILE A 246 6.02 -7.61 -5.04
C ILE A 246 7.36 -7.71 -4.29
N PRO A 247 8.23 -6.69 -4.25
CA PRO A 247 9.52 -6.79 -3.55
C PRO A 247 9.35 -7.11 -2.06
N TYR A 248 8.39 -6.46 -1.38
CA TYR A 248 8.09 -6.73 0.02
C TYR A 248 7.58 -8.16 0.22
N HIS A 249 6.61 -8.61 -0.57
CA HIS A 249 6.04 -9.96 -0.42
C HIS A 249 7.01 -11.07 -0.82
N MET A 250 7.91 -10.82 -1.78
CA MET A 250 9.01 -11.73 -2.11
C MET A 250 10.01 -11.82 -0.97
N PHE A 251 10.39 -10.67 -0.37
CA PHE A 251 11.28 -10.64 0.79
C PHE A 251 10.64 -11.28 2.02
N ARG A 252 9.32 -11.14 2.18
CA ARG A 252 8.56 -11.70 3.31
C ARG A 252 8.76 -13.21 3.44
N PHE A 253 8.90 -13.94 2.33
CA PHE A 253 9.21 -15.36 2.35
C PHE A 253 10.52 -15.67 3.10
N HIS A 254 11.58 -14.90 2.80
CA HIS A 254 12.87 -15.09 3.47
C HIS A 254 12.86 -14.59 4.92
N TYR A 255 12.14 -13.49 5.18
CA TYR A 255 11.98 -12.95 6.53
C TYR A 255 11.33 -13.94 7.49
N LEU A 256 10.30 -14.69 7.07
CA LEU A 256 9.60 -15.63 7.94
C LEU A 256 10.48 -16.79 8.43
N GLU A 257 11.58 -17.09 7.73
CA GLU A 257 12.57 -18.08 8.13
C GLU A 257 13.65 -17.50 9.07
N HIS A 258 13.91 -16.19 8.99
CA HIS A 258 15.01 -15.50 9.70
C HIS A 258 14.55 -14.22 10.40
N ILE A 259 13.46 -14.34 11.18
CA ILE A 259 12.71 -13.21 11.74
C ILE A 259 13.60 -12.26 12.57
N GLN A 260 14.46 -12.80 13.44
CA GLN A 260 15.26 -12.00 14.37
C GLN A 260 16.34 -11.17 13.67
N SER A 261 17.00 -11.70 12.64
CA SER A 261 18.08 -10.99 11.94
C SER A 261 17.60 -10.02 10.86
N LEU A 262 16.37 -10.21 10.35
CA LEU A 262 15.86 -9.48 9.19
C LEU A 262 14.76 -8.45 9.53
N GLN A 263 14.46 -8.23 10.81
CA GLN A 263 13.40 -7.30 11.25
C GLN A 263 13.58 -5.88 10.70
N GLY A 264 14.78 -5.30 10.82
CA GLY A 264 15.05 -3.95 10.31
C GLY A 264 14.84 -3.85 8.79
N ILE A 265 15.33 -4.83 8.03
CA ILE A 265 15.17 -4.90 6.58
C ILE A 265 13.69 -5.08 6.20
N ASN A 266 12.94 -5.91 6.93
CA ASN A 266 11.50 -6.08 6.72
C ASN A 266 10.75 -4.76 6.88
N GLU A 267 11.05 -3.97 7.91
CA GLU A 267 10.44 -2.64 8.11
C GLU A 267 10.79 -1.67 6.97
N VAL A 268 12.01 -1.76 6.42
CA VAL A 268 12.40 -0.96 5.25
C VAL A 268 11.57 -1.35 4.03
N PHE A 269 11.49 -2.63 3.67
CA PHE A 269 10.67 -3.08 2.53
C PHE A 269 9.18 -2.76 2.73
N LEU A 270 8.67 -2.91 3.96
CA LEU A 270 7.30 -2.54 4.30
C LEU A 270 7.07 -1.04 4.12
N SER A 271 8.02 -0.20 4.57
CA SER A 271 7.97 1.25 4.38
C SER A 271 8.08 1.64 2.91
N LEU A 272 8.84 0.91 2.09
CA LEU A 272 8.90 1.15 0.64
C LEU A 272 7.54 0.95 -0.04
N THR A 273 6.67 0.07 0.47
CA THR A 273 5.32 -0.12 -0.10
C THR A 273 4.49 1.17 -0.05
N THR A 274 4.77 2.06 0.91
CA THR A 274 4.01 3.29 1.17
C THR A 274 4.22 4.37 0.10
N PHE A 275 5.26 4.24 -0.73
CA PHE A 275 5.44 5.05 -1.93
C PHE A 275 4.31 4.87 -2.95
N ASN A 276 3.46 3.85 -2.79
CA ASN A 276 2.24 3.74 -3.57
C ASN A 276 1.33 4.98 -3.44
N CYS A 277 1.45 5.83 -2.42
CA CYS A 277 0.72 7.10 -2.31
C CYS A 277 1.04 8.13 -3.40
N LEU A 278 2.14 7.93 -4.14
CA LEU A 278 2.49 8.73 -5.32
C LEU A 278 1.60 8.43 -6.52
N ASP A 279 0.81 7.35 -6.46
CA ASP A 279 -0.19 7.02 -7.46
C ASP A 279 -1.21 8.16 -7.68
N MET A 280 -1.41 9.01 -6.68
CA MET A 280 -2.24 10.20 -6.75
C MET A 280 -1.76 11.16 -7.87
N LEU A 281 -0.46 11.19 -8.18
CA LEU A 281 0.08 11.98 -9.29
C LEU A 281 -0.47 11.55 -10.66
N THR A 282 -0.92 10.30 -10.80
CA THR A 282 -1.54 9.81 -12.04
C THR A 282 -2.85 10.54 -12.38
N PHE A 283 -3.51 11.16 -11.39
CA PHE A 283 -4.72 11.97 -11.60
C PHE A 283 -4.40 13.35 -12.21
N LEU A 284 -3.21 13.90 -11.97
CA LEU A 284 -2.78 15.20 -12.52
C LEU A 284 -2.57 15.15 -14.03
N GLY A 285 -2.19 13.99 -14.58
CA GLY A 285 -2.01 13.78 -16.01
C GLY A 285 -3.27 14.02 -16.86
N ARG A 286 -4.43 14.29 -16.24
CA ARG A 286 -5.67 14.69 -16.94
C ARG A 286 -5.56 16.05 -17.65
N ARG A 287 -4.60 16.93 -17.30
CA ARG A 287 -4.41 18.26 -17.96
C ARG A 287 -3.38 18.28 -19.10
N ASN A 288 -2.39 17.40 -19.14
CA ASN A 288 -1.31 17.48 -20.14
C ASN A 288 -1.57 16.78 -21.48
N CYS A 289 -2.70 16.07 -21.64
CA CYS A 289 -3.10 15.54 -22.95
C CYS A 289 -3.68 16.61 -23.90
N TYR A 290 -3.42 17.90 -23.64
CA TYR A 290 -3.59 18.98 -24.59
C TYR A 290 -2.28 19.39 -25.29
N MET A 291 -1.11 18.90 -24.84
CA MET A 291 0.17 19.14 -25.52
C MET A 291 0.51 18.07 -26.57
N CYS A 292 -0.41 17.84 -27.51
CA CYS A 292 -0.11 17.17 -28.77
C CYS A 292 -0.76 17.88 -29.97
N PHE A 293 -1.05 19.18 -29.85
CA PHE A 293 -1.53 19.96 -30.98
C PHE A 293 -1.01 21.41 -30.95
N PHE A 294 0.31 21.55 -30.99
CA PHE A 294 0.97 22.72 -31.59
C PHE A 294 2.25 22.22 -32.27
N GLY A 295 2.05 21.48 -33.36
CA GLY A 295 3.12 20.87 -34.15
C GLY A 295 2.63 20.56 -35.56
N LYS A 296 1.76 21.40 -36.10
CA LYS A 296 1.49 21.54 -37.54
C LYS A 296 1.17 23.00 -37.79
N THR A 297 2.23 23.78 -37.98
CA THR A 297 2.14 25.06 -38.66
C THR A 297 3.27 25.13 -39.67
N ILE A 298 2.83 25.32 -40.93
CA ILE A 298 3.55 25.66 -42.17
C ILE A 298 4.16 24.46 -42.88
#